data_AF-A0A3D1SLR9-F1
#
_entry.id   AF-A0A3D1SLR9-F1
#
_cell.length_a   1.000
_cell.length_b   1.000
_cell.length_c   1.000
_cell.angle_alpha   90.00
_cell.angle_beta   90.00
_cell.angle_gamma   90.00
#
_symmetry.space_group_name_H-M   'P 1'
#
loop_
_entity.id
_entity.type
_entity.pdbx_description
1 polymer ?
#
loop_
_entity_poly.entity_id
_entity_poly.type
_entity_poly.pdbx_seq_one_letter_code
_entity_poly.pdbx_strand_id
1 'polypeptide(L)'
;MALILSRADVQRSLDMTEAINAMRLAFGALYTDHAQAPQRLAVDLPEKSLALLMPSLLQTNQQHMFGLKVVTIVPQNLSRNMPRIFASILLLDATTGQTIAIMEGGWLTAMRTGAVSGLATELLARKDADILALFGAGAQAPTQVLAIHTVRPLREVRVVNRNDTHYHDLVQSLQLLLGPACPPIRRALSSKDALTGASLVACATVSTTPLFSWNEIAPGTHINAIGAFTPEMCEVDP
;
A
#
# COMPACT_ATOMS: atom_id res chain seq x y z
N MET A 1 -16.41 24.85 9.39
CA MET A 1 -16.99 24.05 8.29
C MET A 1 -15.98 22.97 7.94
N ALA A 2 -16.40 21.70 7.88
CA ALA A 2 -15.48 20.60 7.58
C ALA A 2 -14.96 20.71 6.15
N LEU A 3 -13.68 20.38 5.94
CA LEU A 3 -13.08 20.29 4.61
C LEU A 3 -13.58 19.02 3.90
N ILE A 4 -13.85 19.12 2.61
CA ILE A 4 -14.17 17.95 1.77
C ILE A 4 -13.07 17.86 0.72
N LEU A 5 -12.31 16.76 0.74
CA LEU A 5 -11.18 16.54 -0.16
C LEU A 5 -11.52 15.43 -1.15
N SER A 6 -11.57 15.80 -2.43
CA SER A 6 -11.70 14.85 -3.53
C SER A 6 -10.44 14.01 -3.69
N ARG A 7 -10.49 12.99 -4.56
CA ARG A 7 -9.30 12.21 -4.92
C ARG A 7 -8.16 13.10 -5.43
N ALA A 8 -8.47 14.08 -6.28
CA ALA A 8 -7.48 15.00 -6.82
C ALA A 8 -6.86 15.87 -5.72
N ASP A 9 -7.66 16.29 -4.74
CA ASP A 9 -7.16 17.04 -3.58
C ASP A 9 -6.22 16.20 -2.73
N VAL A 10 -6.56 14.94 -2.44
CA VAL A 10 -5.69 14.04 -1.68
C VAL A 10 -4.40 13.77 -2.44
N GLN A 11 -4.46 13.56 -3.76
CA GLN A 11 -3.29 13.28 -4.61
C GLN A 11 -2.27 14.42 -4.62
N ARG A 12 -2.72 15.69 -4.57
CA ARG A 12 -1.82 16.85 -4.57
C ARG A 12 -1.28 17.25 -3.18
N SER A 13 -1.83 16.67 -2.11
CA SER A 13 -1.59 17.14 -0.73
C SER A 13 -0.61 16.29 0.06
N LEU A 14 -0.11 15.18 -0.50
CA LEU A 14 0.75 14.24 0.21
C LEU A 14 1.75 13.60 -0.74
N ASP A 15 3.04 13.84 -0.53
CA ASP A 15 4.09 13.09 -1.20
C ASP A 15 4.47 11.81 -0.45
N MET A 16 5.27 10.95 -1.08
CA MET A 16 5.64 9.66 -0.49
C MET A 16 6.62 9.79 0.68
N THR A 17 7.49 10.79 0.69
CA THR A 17 8.42 11.03 1.80
C THR A 17 7.65 11.45 3.05
N GLU A 18 6.71 12.36 2.90
CA GLU A 18 5.78 12.77 3.95
C GLU A 18 4.95 11.59 4.46
N ALA A 19 4.44 10.74 3.56
CA ALA A 19 3.67 9.56 3.93
C ALA A 19 4.51 8.55 4.74
N ILE A 20 5.76 8.31 4.35
CA ILE A 20 6.70 7.42 5.07
C ILE A 20 6.98 7.98 6.47
N ASN A 21 7.25 9.28 6.59
CA ASN A 21 7.47 9.93 7.87
C ASN A 21 6.22 9.91 8.76
N ALA A 22 5.03 10.05 8.19
CA ALA A 22 3.77 9.92 8.91
C ALA A 22 3.58 8.49 9.46
N MET A 23 3.94 7.45 8.69
CA MET A 23 3.91 6.06 9.18
C MET A 23 4.94 5.82 10.28
N ARG A 24 6.13 6.42 10.17
CA ARG A 24 7.16 6.36 11.22
C ARG A 24 6.65 6.93 12.53
N LEU A 25 6.02 8.10 12.48
CA LEU A 25 5.38 8.72 13.65
C LEU A 25 4.27 7.84 14.20
N ALA A 26 3.37 7.34 13.33
CA ALA A 26 2.22 6.55 13.76
C ALA A 26 2.63 5.25 14.47
N PHE A 27 3.61 4.50 13.94
CA PHE A 27 4.12 3.30 14.60
C PHE A 27 4.88 3.62 15.89
N GLY A 28 5.67 4.69 15.92
CA GLY A 28 6.34 5.14 17.15
C GLY A 28 5.35 5.54 18.24
N ALA A 29 4.28 6.25 17.88
CA ALA A 29 3.20 6.62 18.79
C ALA A 29 2.44 5.38 19.28
N LEU A 30 2.16 4.41 18.41
CA LEU A 30 1.53 3.15 18.80
C LEU A 30 2.39 2.36 19.79
N TYR A 31 3.71 2.29 19.57
CA TYR A 31 4.63 1.60 20.46
C TYR A 31 4.76 2.28 21.85
N THR A 32 4.52 3.59 21.91
CA THR A 32 4.64 4.39 23.14
C THR A 32 3.28 4.74 23.75
N ASP A 33 2.21 4.03 23.39
CA ASP A 33 0.83 4.22 23.88
C ASP A 33 0.23 5.61 23.59
N HIS A 34 0.82 6.37 22.67
CA HIS A 34 0.33 7.66 22.15
C HIS A 34 -0.57 7.49 20.91
N ALA A 35 -0.88 6.25 20.53
CA ALA A 35 -1.88 5.95 19.50
C ALA A 35 -2.68 4.70 19.86
N GLN A 36 -3.92 4.63 19.41
CA GLN A 36 -4.78 3.46 19.54
C GLN A 36 -5.31 3.06 18.16
N ALA A 37 -5.23 1.77 17.85
CA ALA A 37 -5.74 1.18 16.62
C ALA A 37 -6.51 -0.11 16.96
N PRO A 38 -7.76 0.00 17.48
CA PRO A 38 -8.57 -1.18 17.79
C PRO A 38 -8.81 -2.05 16.55
N GLN A 39 -9.18 -3.30 16.79
CA GLN A 39 -9.49 -4.24 15.72
C GLN A 39 -10.56 -3.67 14.79
N ARG A 40 -10.32 -3.77 13.48
CA ARG A 40 -11.29 -3.35 12.46
C ARG A 40 -12.62 -4.10 12.65
N LEU A 41 -13.73 -3.39 12.52
CA LEU A 41 -15.06 -4.00 12.50
C LEU A 41 -15.39 -4.39 11.05
N ALA A 42 -15.84 -5.63 10.87
CA ALA A 42 -16.36 -6.15 9.61
C ALA A 42 -17.90 -6.14 9.64
N VAL A 43 -18.52 -5.61 8.59
CA VAL A 43 -19.98 -5.59 8.42
C VAL A 43 -20.31 -6.15 7.05
N ASP A 44 -21.08 -7.24 7.04
CA ASP A 44 -21.58 -7.83 5.80
C ASP A 44 -22.55 -6.87 5.11
N LEU A 45 -22.35 -6.68 3.82
CA LEU A 45 -23.21 -5.91 2.94
C LEU A 45 -23.94 -6.87 1.96
N PRO A 46 -25.00 -6.41 1.27
CA PRO A 46 -25.67 -7.22 0.26
C PRO A 46 -24.73 -7.79 -0.81
N GLU A 47 -25.16 -8.85 -1.50
CA GLU A 47 -24.45 -9.45 -2.63
C GLU A 47 -23.02 -9.94 -2.30
N LYS A 48 -22.77 -10.45 -1.08
CA LYS A 48 -21.43 -10.89 -0.63
C LYS A 48 -20.40 -9.76 -0.64
N SER A 49 -20.85 -8.53 -0.38
CA SER A 49 -19.99 -7.37 -0.20
C SER A 49 -19.61 -7.19 1.26
N LEU A 50 -18.58 -6.40 1.53
CA LEU A 50 -18.05 -6.19 2.88
C LEU A 50 -17.76 -4.71 3.12
N ALA A 51 -18.12 -4.20 4.29
CA ALA A 51 -17.58 -2.94 4.82
C ALA A 51 -16.62 -3.22 5.96
N LEU A 52 -15.46 -2.54 5.96
CA LEU A 52 -14.53 -2.53 7.08
C LEU A 52 -14.46 -1.12 7.65
N LEU A 53 -14.71 -1.01 8.95
CA LEU A 53 -14.56 0.22 9.72
C LEU A 53 -13.26 0.13 10.51
N MET A 54 -12.39 1.12 10.32
CA MET A 54 -11.05 1.15 10.90
C MET A 54 -10.87 2.47 11.65
N PRO A 55 -11.33 2.55 12.91
CA PRO A 55 -11.08 3.72 13.75
C PRO A 55 -9.67 3.69 14.32
N SER A 56 -9.10 4.87 14.53
CA SER A 56 -7.81 5.06 15.19
C SER A 56 -7.74 6.41 15.87
N LEU A 57 -7.01 6.48 16.98
CA LEU A 57 -6.72 7.68 17.74
C LEU A 57 -5.21 7.93 17.73
N LEU A 58 -4.80 9.16 17.49
CA LEU A 58 -3.42 9.63 17.65
C LEU A 58 -3.41 10.77 18.66
N GLN A 59 -2.62 10.64 19.72
CA GLN A 59 -2.46 11.60 20.81
C GLN A 59 -0.98 11.85 21.06
N THR A 60 -0.41 12.79 20.33
CA THR A 60 0.95 13.28 20.56
C THR A 60 0.91 14.68 21.18
N ASN A 61 2.03 15.18 21.69
CA ASN A 61 2.14 16.55 22.19
C ASN A 61 1.74 17.64 21.17
N GLN A 62 1.70 17.31 19.87
CA GLN A 62 1.39 18.24 18.80
C GLN A 62 0.02 17.99 18.14
N GLN A 63 -0.52 16.78 18.23
CA GLN A 63 -1.68 16.35 17.43
C GLN A 63 -2.58 15.41 18.21
N HIS A 64 -3.86 15.76 18.30
CA HIS A 64 -4.91 14.97 18.93
C HIS A 64 -5.99 14.69 17.88
N MET A 65 -5.84 13.59 17.14
CA MET A 65 -6.64 13.30 15.96
C MET A 65 -7.35 11.96 16.10
N PHE A 66 -8.65 11.95 15.79
CA PHE A 66 -9.41 10.72 15.62
C PHE A 66 -9.72 10.52 14.15
N GLY A 67 -9.32 9.38 13.61
CA GLY A 67 -9.56 9.00 12.21
C GLY A 67 -10.46 7.78 12.13
N LEU A 68 -11.45 7.82 11.23
CA LEU A 68 -12.24 6.64 10.85
C LEU A 68 -12.15 6.45 9.34
N LYS A 69 -11.58 5.32 8.92
CA LYS A 69 -11.70 4.85 7.54
C LYS A 69 -12.86 3.88 7.42
N VAL A 70 -13.73 4.12 6.45
CA VAL A 70 -14.71 3.16 5.96
C VAL A 70 -14.26 2.71 4.58
N VAL A 71 -14.01 1.41 4.41
CA VAL A 71 -13.69 0.83 3.10
C VAL A 71 -14.72 -0.23 2.76
N THR A 72 -15.23 -0.20 1.52
CA THR A 72 -16.16 -1.19 1.00
C THR A 72 -15.47 -2.04 -0.05
N ILE A 73 -15.78 -3.33 -0.05
CA ILE A 73 -15.32 -4.32 -1.02
C ILE A 73 -16.57 -4.92 -1.66
N VAL A 74 -16.81 -4.57 -2.92
CA VAL A 74 -18.00 -4.95 -3.70
C VAL A 74 -17.55 -5.66 -4.96
N PRO A 75 -17.44 -7.00 -4.96
CA PRO A 75 -16.95 -7.76 -6.12
C PRO A 75 -17.73 -7.50 -7.41
N GLN A 76 -19.05 -7.31 -7.29
CA GLN A 76 -19.99 -7.11 -8.40
C GLN A 76 -19.76 -5.78 -9.14
N ASN A 77 -19.02 -4.83 -8.57
CA ASN A 77 -18.72 -3.58 -9.26
C ASN A 77 -17.97 -3.78 -10.58
N LEU A 78 -17.24 -4.88 -10.74
CA LEU A 78 -16.59 -5.20 -12.01
C LEU A 78 -17.58 -5.36 -13.17
N SER A 79 -18.76 -5.96 -12.95
CA SER A 79 -19.78 -6.06 -14.00
C SER A 79 -20.43 -4.72 -14.33
N ARG A 80 -20.23 -3.71 -13.47
CA ARG A 80 -20.70 -2.33 -13.62
C ARG A 80 -19.62 -1.37 -14.10
N ASN A 81 -18.44 -1.88 -14.51
CA ASN A 81 -17.26 -1.07 -14.86
C ASN A 81 -16.82 -0.10 -13.75
N MET A 82 -16.97 -0.51 -12.48
CA MET A 82 -16.59 0.27 -11.31
C MET A 82 -15.47 -0.43 -10.52
N PRO A 83 -14.64 0.34 -9.77
CA PRO A 83 -13.70 -0.24 -8.82
C PRO A 83 -14.39 -1.15 -7.80
N ARG A 84 -13.75 -2.29 -7.47
CA ARG A 84 -14.21 -3.18 -6.39
C ARG A 84 -14.12 -2.54 -5.01
N ILE A 85 -13.21 -1.60 -4.84
CA ILE A 85 -12.88 -1.02 -3.54
C ILE A 85 -13.11 0.49 -3.60
N PHE A 86 -13.93 0.99 -2.68
CA PHE A 86 -14.05 2.41 -2.39
C PHE A 86 -13.71 2.63 -0.92
N ALA A 87 -13.16 3.80 -0.60
CA ALA A 87 -12.93 4.17 0.78
C ALA A 87 -13.19 5.65 0.98
N SER A 88 -13.61 5.98 2.20
CA SER A 88 -13.77 7.35 2.70
C SER A 88 -13.12 7.44 4.07
N ILE A 89 -12.51 8.59 4.36
CA ILE A 89 -11.85 8.84 5.64
C ILE A 89 -12.49 10.08 6.27
N LEU A 90 -12.94 9.91 7.52
CA LEU A 90 -13.38 10.98 8.40
C LEU A 90 -12.25 11.31 9.37
N LEU A 91 -11.92 12.60 9.50
CA LEU A 91 -10.95 13.11 10.46
C LEU A 91 -11.63 14.07 11.41
N LEU A 92 -11.49 13.82 12.71
CA LEU A 92 -12.02 14.63 13.79
C LEU A 92 -10.88 15.15 14.66
N ASP A 93 -11.05 16.34 15.21
CA ASP A 93 -10.27 16.80 16.34
C ASP A 93 -10.70 15.98 17.57
N ALA A 94 -9.77 15.23 18.16
CA ALA A 94 -10.10 14.31 19.25
C ALA A 94 -10.38 15.03 20.59
N THR A 95 -10.03 16.31 20.70
CA THR A 95 -10.25 17.10 21.92
C THR A 95 -11.64 17.74 21.92
N THR A 96 -12.06 18.27 20.78
CA THR A 96 -13.32 19.03 20.63
C THR A 96 -14.44 18.21 20.00
N GLY A 97 -14.12 17.09 19.35
CA GLY A 97 -15.05 16.29 18.56
C GLY A 97 -15.45 16.92 17.22
N GLN A 98 -14.87 18.07 16.84
CA GLN A 98 -15.22 18.75 15.59
C GLN A 98 -14.71 17.98 14.38
N THR A 99 -15.55 17.89 13.34
CA THR A 99 -15.14 17.35 12.05
C THR A 99 -14.17 18.30 11.36
N ILE A 100 -12.94 17.83 11.16
CA ILE A 100 -11.89 18.55 10.43
C ILE A 100 -12.07 18.32 8.93
N ALA A 101 -12.14 17.05 8.50
CA ALA A 101 -12.17 16.71 7.09
C ALA A 101 -12.92 15.40 6.78
N ILE A 102 -13.46 15.33 5.56
CA ILE A 102 -13.94 14.11 4.91
C ILE A 102 -13.17 13.98 3.59
N MET A 103 -12.55 12.82 3.36
CA MET A 103 -11.59 12.63 2.27
C MET A 103 -11.90 11.36 1.47
N GLU A 104 -11.63 11.40 0.17
CA GLU A 104 -11.53 10.19 -0.64
C GLU A 104 -10.39 9.30 -0.11
N GLY A 105 -10.72 8.05 0.22
CA GLY A 105 -9.83 7.15 0.93
C GLY A 105 -9.12 6.13 0.04
N GLY A 106 -9.50 5.98 -1.22
CA GLY A 106 -8.93 5.00 -2.14
C GLY A 106 -7.46 5.31 -2.43
N TRP A 107 -7.15 6.53 -2.86
CA TRP A 107 -5.76 6.94 -3.08
C TRP A 107 -4.96 6.95 -1.78
N LEU A 108 -5.52 7.51 -0.69
CA LEU A 108 -4.84 7.57 0.60
C LEU A 108 -4.54 6.16 1.16
N THR A 109 -5.41 5.18 0.89
CA THR A 109 -5.16 3.77 1.24
C THR A 109 -3.97 3.21 0.48
N ALA A 110 -3.84 3.48 -0.82
CA ALA A 110 -2.68 3.04 -1.58
C ALA A 110 -1.39 3.72 -1.09
N MET A 111 -1.41 5.05 -0.94
CA MET A 111 -0.28 5.84 -0.44
C MET A 111 0.24 5.35 0.90
N ARG A 112 -0.63 5.23 1.91
CA ARG A 112 -0.21 4.78 3.24
C ARG A 112 0.28 3.33 3.23
N THR A 113 -0.30 2.46 2.39
CA THR A 113 0.16 1.05 2.30
C THR A 113 1.54 0.99 1.65
N GLY A 114 1.79 1.79 0.61
CA GLY A 114 3.13 2.02 0.05
C GLY A 114 4.09 2.52 1.12
N ALA A 115 3.73 3.57 1.84
CA ALA A 115 4.55 4.20 2.86
C ALA A 115 4.97 3.24 3.99
N VAL A 116 4.10 2.34 4.43
CA VAL A 116 4.46 1.28 5.39
C VAL A 116 5.58 0.40 4.84
N SER A 117 5.46 -0.06 3.59
CA SER A 117 6.50 -0.85 2.92
C SER A 117 7.78 -0.06 2.70
N GLY A 118 7.67 1.24 2.37
CA GLY A 118 8.81 2.15 2.27
C GLY A 118 9.57 2.25 3.59
N LEU A 119 8.86 2.50 4.69
CA LEU A 119 9.43 2.54 6.03
C LEU A 119 10.09 1.20 6.42
N ALA A 120 9.42 0.08 6.17
CA ALA A 120 9.97 -1.25 6.43
C ALA A 120 11.25 -1.50 5.62
N THR A 121 11.25 -1.12 4.34
CA THR A 121 12.41 -1.21 3.46
C THR A 121 13.55 -0.33 3.95
N GLU A 122 13.25 0.91 4.36
CA GLU A 122 14.24 1.85 4.87
C GLU A 122 14.99 1.28 6.10
N LEU A 123 14.25 0.65 7.00
CA LEU A 123 14.75 0.11 8.27
C LEU A 123 15.42 -1.26 8.13
N LEU A 124 14.90 -2.14 7.26
CA LEU A 124 15.23 -3.58 7.28
C LEU A 124 16.02 -4.03 6.04
N ALA A 125 15.90 -3.34 4.91
CA ALA A 125 16.61 -3.73 3.70
C ALA A 125 18.07 -3.24 3.72
N ARG A 126 18.95 -4.02 3.08
CA ARG A 126 20.35 -3.63 2.87
C ARG A 126 20.44 -2.26 2.18
N LYS A 127 21.48 -1.50 2.51
CA LYS A 127 21.66 -0.13 1.99
C LYS A 127 21.92 -0.11 0.47
N ASP A 128 22.51 -1.17 -0.05
CA ASP A 128 22.85 -1.38 -1.46
C ASP A 128 21.74 -2.10 -2.26
N ALA A 129 20.56 -2.28 -1.68
CA ALA A 129 19.46 -2.98 -2.34
C ALA A 129 18.82 -2.10 -3.45
N ASP A 130 18.93 -2.53 -4.71
CA ASP A 130 18.60 -1.70 -5.89
C ASP A 130 17.73 -2.40 -6.96
N ILE A 131 17.50 -3.71 -6.88
CA ILE A 131 16.61 -4.45 -7.79
C ILE A 131 15.36 -4.91 -7.06
N LEU A 132 14.19 -4.52 -7.58
CA LEU A 132 12.90 -4.93 -7.07
C LEU A 132 12.24 -6.00 -7.96
N ALA A 133 11.96 -7.17 -7.39
CA ALA A 133 10.99 -8.12 -7.92
C ALA A 133 9.59 -7.79 -7.40
N LEU A 134 8.70 -7.36 -8.30
CA LEU A 134 7.32 -6.98 -7.98
C LEU A 134 6.37 -8.08 -8.47
N PHE A 135 5.65 -8.71 -7.54
CA PHE A 135 4.60 -9.67 -7.85
C PHE A 135 3.23 -9.00 -7.79
N GLY A 136 2.54 -9.00 -8.92
CA GLY A 136 1.25 -8.32 -9.10
C GLY A 136 1.38 -6.92 -9.67
N ALA A 137 0.42 -6.57 -10.54
CA ALA A 137 0.32 -5.25 -11.18
C ALA A 137 -1.03 -4.57 -10.85
N GLY A 138 -1.57 -4.83 -9.66
CA GLY A 138 -2.83 -4.26 -9.20
C GLY A 138 -2.71 -2.86 -8.61
N ALA A 139 -3.79 -2.35 -8.04
CA ALA A 139 -3.89 -0.97 -7.53
C ALA A 139 -2.86 -0.57 -6.46
N GLN A 140 -2.26 -1.54 -5.74
CA GLN A 140 -1.21 -1.25 -4.74
C GLN A 140 0.19 -1.19 -5.36
N ALA A 141 0.42 -1.82 -6.51
CA ALA A 141 1.74 -1.97 -7.11
C ALA A 141 2.44 -0.63 -7.41
N PRO A 142 1.76 0.41 -7.98
CA PRO A 142 2.41 1.70 -8.23
C PRO A 142 2.97 2.34 -6.95
N THR A 143 2.19 2.35 -5.87
CA THR A 143 2.60 2.96 -4.59
C THR A 143 3.67 2.14 -3.86
N GLN A 144 3.74 0.82 -4.08
CA GLN A 144 4.84 0.00 -3.55
C GLN A 144 6.17 0.37 -4.21
N VAL A 145 6.21 0.45 -5.54
CA VAL A 145 7.43 0.87 -6.26
C VAL A 145 7.82 2.30 -5.89
N LEU A 146 6.85 3.23 -5.86
CA LEU A 146 7.09 4.62 -5.47
C LEU A 146 7.73 4.72 -4.07
N ALA A 147 7.16 4.02 -3.08
CA ALA A 147 7.66 4.04 -1.71
C ALA A 147 9.05 3.41 -1.57
N ILE A 148 9.27 2.25 -2.18
CA ILE A 148 10.57 1.57 -2.17
C ILE A 148 11.62 2.44 -2.86
N HIS A 149 11.32 2.99 -4.05
CA HIS A 149 12.23 3.84 -4.80
C HIS A 149 12.57 5.14 -4.05
N THR A 150 11.64 5.68 -3.26
CA THR A 150 11.85 6.88 -2.43
C THR A 150 12.96 6.68 -1.39
N VAL A 151 13.09 5.47 -0.82
CA VAL A 151 14.09 5.17 0.23
C VAL A 151 15.29 4.35 -0.26
N ARG A 152 15.16 3.71 -1.42
CA ARG A 152 16.18 2.90 -2.09
C ARG A 152 16.10 3.15 -3.59
N PRO A 153 16.96 4.01 -4.17
CA PRO A 153 16.97 4.27 -5.60
C PRO A 153 17.12 2.98 -6.40
N LEU A 154 16.03 2.56 -7.03
CA LEU A 154 15.98 1.31 -7.79
C LEU A 154 16.71 1.48 -9.12
N ARG A 155 17.56 0.50 -9.46
CA ARG A 155 18.16 0.36 -10.78
C ARG A 155 17.24 -0.34 -11.76
N GLU A 156 16.32 -1.19 -11.28
CA GLU A 156 15.39 -1.96 -12.12
C GLU A 156 14.18 -2.45 -11.31
N VAL A 157 13.01 -2.48 -11.96
CA VAL A 157 11.79 -3.14 -11.46
C VAL A 157 11.42 -4.29 -12.40
N ARG A 158 11.24 -5.49 -11.84
CA ARG A 158 10.91 -6.72 -12.55
C ARG A 158 9.53 -7.20 -12.15
N VAL A 159 8.58 -7.12 -13.07
CA VAL A 159 7.17 -7.37 -12.77
C VAL A 159 6.77 -8.79 -13.16
N VAL A 160 6.32 -9.57 -12.18
CA VAL A 160 5.64 -10.85 -12.38
C VAL A 160 4.15 -10.60 -12.41
N ASN A 161 3.55 -10.71 -13.60
CA ASN A 161 2.11 -10.49 -13.78
C ASN A 161 1.60 -11.19 -15.05
N ARG A 162 0.43 -11.84 -14.95
CA ARG A 162 -0.19 -12.63 -16.02
C ARG A 162 -1.06 -11.81 -16.98
N ASN A 163 -1.50 -10.61 -16.59
CA ASN A 163 -2.46 -9.80 -17.35
C ASN A 163 -1.76 -8.65 -18.09
N ASP A 164 -1.80 -8.65 -19.42
CA ASP A 164 -1.11 -7.66 -20.25
C ASP A 164 -1.60 -6.23 -19.99
N THR A 165 -2.91 -6.02 -19.90
CA THR A 165 -3.49 -4.70 -19.61
C THR A 165 -2.97 -4.15 -18.29
N HIS A 166 -3.01 -4.93 -17.21
CA HIS A 166 -2.52 -4.47 -15.91
C HIS A 166 -1.01 -4.15 -15.91
N TYR A 167 -0.22 -4.88 -16.70
CA TYR A 167 1.21 -4.57 -16.83
C TYR A 167 1.40 -3.18 -17.48
N HIS A 168 0.70 -2.90 -18.58
CA HIS A 168 0.79 -1.61 -19.26
C HIS A 168 0.25 -0.47 -18.39
N ASP A 169 -0.88 -0.68 -17.70
CA ASP A 169 -1.45 0.29 -16.76
C ASP A 169 -0.47 0.63 -15.62
N LEU A 170 0.22 -0.39 -15.08
CA LEU A 170 1.26 -0.19 -14.07
C LEU A 170 2.43 0.63 -14.62
N VAL A 171 2.95 0.27 -15.80
CA VAL A 171 4.06 1.00 -16.43
C VAL A 171 3.69 2.48 -16.65
N GLN A 172 2.51 2.75 -17.20
CA GLN A 172 2.01 4.11 -17.39
C GLN A 172 1.86 4.84 -16.05
N SER A 173 1.30 4.18 -15.04
CA SER A 173 1.15 4.77 -13.69
C SER A 173 2.49 5.14 -13.07
N LEU A 174 3.50 4.28 -13.21
CA LEU A 174 4.85 4.54 -12.69
C LEU A 174 5.53 5.69 -13.44
N GLN A 175 5.38 5.75 -14.76
CA GLN A 175 5.90 6.87 -15.56
C GLN A 175 5.26 8.20 -15.13
N LEU A 176 3.96 8.23 -14.85
CA LEU A 176 3.28 9.43 -14.37
C LEU A 176 3.71 9.83 -12.94
N LEU A 177 3.90 8.86 -12.05
CA LEU A 177 4.25 9.11 -10.64
C LEU A 177 5.72 9.49 -10.43
N LEU A 178 6.63 8.85 -11.16
CA LEU A 178 8.08 9.00 -10.97
C LEU A 178 8.73 9.89 -12.04
N GLY A 179 8.07 10.12 -13.17
CA GLY A 179 8.59 10.95 -14.25
C GLY A 179 9.99 10.51 -14.69
N PRO A 180 10.96 11.43 -14.82
CA PRO A 180 12.34 11.11 -15.18
C PRO A 180 13.08 10.19 -14.19
N ALA A 181 12.61 10.10 -12.94
CA ALA A 181 13.17 9.20 -11.93
C ALA A 181 12.63 7.77 -12.03
N CYS A 182 11.70 7.50 -12.95
CA CYS A 182 11.15 6.16 -13.12
C CYS A 182 12.26 5.17 -13.52
N PRO A 183 12.53 4.12 -12.72
CA PRO A 183 13.55 3.14 -13.06
C PRO A 183 13.12 2.32 -14.29
N PRO A 184 14.04 1.68 -15.00
CA PRO A 184 13.71 0.68 -16.01
C PRO A 184 12.75 -0.38 -15.46
N ILE A 185 11.62 -0.58 -16.16
CA ILE A 185 10.62 -1.60 -15.81
C ILE A 185 10.66 -2.67 -16.89
N ARG A 186 10.83 -3.93 -16.49
CA ARG A 186 10.67 -5.07 -17.39
C ARG A 186 9.66 -6.07 -16.84
N ARG A 187 9.02 -6.78 -17.76
CA ARG A 187 8.24 -7.96 -17.43
C ARG A 187 9.16 -9.14 -17.22
N ALA A 188 8.95 -9.87 -16.12
CA ALA A 188 9.65 -11.11 -15.88
C ALA A 188 8.91 -12.29 -16.52
N LEU A 189 9.67 -13.28 -17.02
CA LEU A 189 9.14 -14.49 -17.65
C LEU A 189 8.69 -15.54 -16.62
N SER A 190 9.21 -15.47 -15.40
CA SER A 190 8.89 -16.36 -14.28
C SER A 190 9.24 -15.71 -12.94
N SER A 191 8.83 -16.35 -11.82
CA SER A 191 9.29 -15.98 -10.47
C SER A 191 10.81 -15.99 -10.38
N LYS A 192 11.44 -17.07 -10.85
CA LYS A 192 12.89 -17.24 -10.85
C LYS A 192 13.62 -16.13 -11.62
N ASP A 193 13.10 -15.75 -12.79
CA ASP A 193 13.66 -14.64 -13.57
C ASP A 193 13.56 -13.31 -12.82
N ALA A 194 12.43 -13.03 -12.17
CA ALA A 194 12.28 -11.81 -11.37
C ALA A 194 13.26 -11.79 -10.18
N LEU A 195 13.38 -12.92 -9.47
CA LEU A 195 14.11 -13.05 -8.23
C LEU A 195 15.63 -13.17 -8.39
N THR A 196 16.13 -13.61 -9.56
CA THR A 196 17.57 -13.81 -9.79
C THR A 196 18.36 -12.51 -9.60
N GLY A 197 19.10 -12.41 -8.49
CA GLY A 197 19.87 -11.22 -8.14
C GLY A 197 19.03 -10.06 -7.61
N ALA A 198 17.73 -10.23 -7.36
CA ALA A 198 16.90 -9.22 -6.72
C ALA A 198 17.11 -9.21 -5.20
N SER A 199 17.36 -8.03 -4.64
CA SER A 199 17.55 -7.80 -3.21
C SER A 199 16.28 -7.33 -2.50
N LEU A 200 15.25 -6.97 -3.27
CA LEU A 200 13.96 -6.50 -2.78
C LEU A 200 12.84 -7.29 -3.47
N VAL A 201 11.83 -7.67 -2.70
CA VAL A 201 10.61 -8.29 -3.19
C VAL A 201 9.41 -7.52 -2.65
N ALA A 202 8.42 -7.26 -3.50
CA ALA A 202 7.12 -6.77 -3.07
C ALA A 202 6.02 -7.68 -3.64
N CYS A 203 5.16 -8.20 -2.78
CA CYS A 203 4.02 -9.03 -3.16
C CYS A 203 2.73 -8.23 -2.92
N ALA A 204 2.00 -7.96 -4.01
CA ALA A 204 0.77 -7.16 -4.00
C ALA A 204 -0.35 -7.86 -4.78
N THR A 205 -0.56 -9.14 -4.48
CA THR A 205 -1.50 -10.04 -5.13
C THR A 205 -2.65 -10.44 -4.20
N VAL A 206 -3.65 -11.12 -4.76
CA VAL A 206 -4.72 -11.77 -3.98
C VAL A 206 -4.54 -13.30 -3.99
N SER A 207 -3.28 -13.76 -4.05
CA SER A 207 -2.97 -15.18 -4.16
C SER A 207 -3.41 -15.95 -2.90
N THR A 208 -3.84 -17.19 -3.09
CA THR A 208 -4.13 -18.15 -2.02
C THR A 208 -3.07 -19.24 -1.93
N THR A 209 -1.99 -19.11 -2.71
CA THR A 209 -0.85 -20.03 -2.73
C THR A 209 0.46 -19.25 -2.86
N PRO A 210 1.58 -19.74 -2.30
CA PRO A 210 2.89 -19.08 -2.41
C PRO A 210 3.25 -18.68 -3.85
N LEU A 211 3.85 -17.51 -4.01
CA LEU A 211 4.20 -16.94 -5.32
C LEU A 211 5.56 -17.42 -5.85
N PHE A 212 6.41 -17.94 -4.96
CA PHE A 212 7.77 -18.40 -5.23
C PHE A 212 8.22 -19.35 -4.12
N SER A 213 9.25 -20.16 -4.40
CA SER A 213 9.94 -20.99 -3.41
C SER A 213 11.03 -20.20 -2.68
N TRP A 214 11.27 -20.50 -1.40
CA TRP A 214 12.42 -19.99 -0.65
C TRP A 214 13.77 -20.25 -1.32
N ASN A 215 13.90 -21.34 -2.09
CA ASN A 215 15.11 -21.66 -2.85
C ASN A 215 15.41 -20.69 -4.01
N GLU A 216 14.43 -19.89 -4.42
CA GLU A 216 14.59 -18.85 -5.43
C GLU A 216 15.08 -17.52 -4.82
N ILE A 217 15.08 -17.39 -3.50
CA ILE A 217 15.42 -16.16 -2.77
C ILE A 217 16.90 -16.17 -2.38
N ALA A 218 17.61 -15.12 -2.77
CA ALA A 218 18.98 -14.92 -2.34
C ALA A 218 19.06 -14.51 -0.86
N PRO A 219 20.09 -14.92 -0.11
CA PRO A 219 20.33 -14.42 1.24
C PRO A 219 20.42 -12.89 1.29
N GLY A 220 19.83 -12.29 2.32
CA GLY A 220 19.83 -10.83 2.50
C GLY A 220 18.78 -10.08 1.67
N THR A 221 17.84 -10.78 1.04
CA THR A 221 16.67 -10.19 0.38
C THR A 221 15.63 -9.74 1.38
N HIS A 222 15.12 -8.51 1.22
CA HIS A 222 14.00 -7.97 2.00
C HIS A 222 12.68 -8.16 1.25
N ILE A 223 11.64 -8.65 1.94
CA ILE A 223 10.34 -8.98 1.35
C ILE A 223 9.26 -8.14 2.02
N ASN A 224 8.49 -7.39 1.23
CA ASN A 224 7.24 -6.77 1.63
C ASN A 224 6.06 -7.59 1.11
N ALA A 225 5.44 -8.40 1.97
CA ALA A 225 4.22 -9.15 1.63
C ALA A 225 2.98 -8.40 2.12
N ILE A 226 2.24 -7.75 1.21
CA ILE A 226 1.16 -6.81 1.56
C ILE A 226 -0.23 -7.28 1.13
N GLY A 227 -0.32 -8.30 0.29
CA GLY A 227 -1.57 -8.71 -0.37
C GLY A 227 -2.49 -9.52 0.54
N ALA A 228 -1.92 -10.36 1.42
CA ALA A 228 -2.69 -11.24 2.29
C ALA A 228 -3.38 -10.46 3.44
N PHE A 229 -4.71 -10.31 3.36
CA PHE A 229 -5.52 -9.64 4.40
C PHE A 229 -6.66 -10.52 4.97
N THR A 230 -6.84 -11.73 4.43
CA THR A 230 -7.74 -12.77 4.94
C THR A 230 -6.96 -14.04 5.27
N PRO A 231 -7.47 -14.94 6.14
CA PRO A 231 -6.79 -16.18 6.50
C PRO A 231 -6.48 -17.13 5.33
N GLU A 232 -7.24 -17.04 4.24
CA GLU A 232 -7.09 -17.91 3.06
C GLU A 232 -6.03 -17.40 2.08
N MET A 233 -5.61 -16.14 2.20
CA MET A 233 -4.62 -15.55 1.31
C MET A 233 -3.21 -15.92 1.76
N CYS A 234 -2.37 -16.28 0.79
CA CYS A 234 -0.99 -16.68 1.01
C CYS A 234 -0.16 -16.25 -0.20
N GLU A 235 0.86 -15.43 0.05
CA GLU A 235 1.80 -14.96 -0.98
C GLU A 235 3.20 -15.55 -0.82
N VAL A 236 3.56 -15.92 0.41
CA VAL A 236 4.87 -16.43 0.80
C VAL A 236 4.63 -17.71 1.60
N ASP A 237 5.43 -18.72 1.32
CA ASP A 237 5.38 -20.02 2.03
C ASP A 237 5.65 -19.81 3.53
N PRO A 238 4.95 -20.51 4.45
CA PRO A 238 5.20 -20.41 5.89
C PRO A 238 6.64 -20.73 6.34
#